data_AF-A0A8F5BSD8-F1
#
_entry.id   AF-A0A8F5BSD8-F1
#
_cell.length_a   1.000
_cell.length_b   1.000
_cell.length_c   1.000
_cell.angle_alpha   90.00
_cell.angle_beta   90.00
_cell.angle_gamma   90.00
#
_symmetry.space_group_name_H-M   'P 1'
#
loop_
_entity.id
_entity.type
_entity.pdbx_description
1 polymer ?
#
loop_
_entity_poly.entity_id
_entity_poly.type
_entity_poly.pdbx_seq_one_letter_code
_entity_poly.pdbx_strand_id
1 'polypeptide(L)'
;MIVGVGYGPLAYHIRRISLSLNNLELLPYPLFYDNKKLLLTTANGYIYYFKELVRLRNVVKIALWPDNISLGKAYKVVNISLLGDIAFIVPVHSLDQLEIVEELKAINFRVFTGYASDKRYRNYELREFLRESKGPLWYLGVSTKRELLEAKRHCFSGLDITGYVVGTNEIRKNPEKLNRVIKEMLTYLNAQGRQTRITEFLSVNSPVNVVTR
;
A
#
# COMPACT_ATOMS: atom_id res chain seq x y z
N MET A 1 -9.14 -2.83 -0.10
CA MET A 1 -7.71 -2.59 0.32
C MET A 1 -7.05 -1.78 -0.78
N ILE A 2 -6.23 -0.78 -0.46
CA ILE A 2 -5.62 0.08 -1.48
C ILE A 2 -4.40 -0.61 -2.12
N VAL A 3 -4.27 -0.54 -3.44
CA VAL A 3 -3.16 -1.09 -4.22
C VAL A 3 -2.43 0.03 -4.95
N GLY A 4 -1.21 0.33 -4.53
CA GLY A 4 -0.28 1.23 -5.21
C GLY A 4 0.50 0.53 -6.31
N VAL A 5 0.78 1.25 -7.40
CA VAL A 5 1.72 0.81 -8.45
C VAL A 5 2.73 1.92 -8.70
N GLY A 6 3.96 1.71 -8.25
CA GLY A 6 5.05 2.67 -8.34
C GLY A 6 5.48 3.01 -9.78
N TYR A 7 6.41 3.94 -9.90
CA TYR A 7 6.88 4.42 -11.20
C TYR A 7 7.46 3.29 -12.06
N GLY A 8 6.93 3.14 -13.28
CA GLY A 8 7.46 2.18 -14.25
C GLY A 8 6.48 1.87 -15.38
N PRO A 9 6.88 1.02 -16.35
CA PRO A 9 6.04 0.66 -17.51
C PRO A 9 4.68 0.09 -17.10
N LEU A 10 4.64 -0.68 -16.01
CA LEU A 10 3.41 -1.28 -15.50
C LEU A 10 2.38 -0.21 -15.09
N ALA A 11 2.80 0.83 -14.38
CA ALA A 11 1.90 1.89 -13.95
C ALA A 11 1.27 2.61 -15.15
N TYR A 12 2.00 2.79 -16.24
CA TYR A 12 1.47 3.39 -17.47
C TYR A 12 0.36 2.52 -18.09
N HIS A 13 0.59 1.20 -18.16
CA HIS A 13 -0.42 0.26 -18.66
C HIS A 13 -1.65 0.21 -17.74
N ILE A 14 -1.43 0.15 -16.43
CA ILE A 14 -2.50 0.10 -15.43
C ILE A 14 -3.29 1.41 -15.39
N ARG A 15 -2.66 2.57 -15.60
CA ARG A 15 -3.36 3.85 -15.61
C ARG A 15 -4.47 3.90 -16.67
N ARG A 16 -4.23 3.33 -17.86
CA ARG A 16 -5.26 3.24 -18.91
C ARG A 16 -6.43 2.35 -18.48
N ILE A 17 -6.17 1.32 -17.67
CA ILE A 17 -7.18 0.39 -17.14
C ILE A 17 -7.93 1.02 -15.95
N SER A 18 -7.23 1.66 -15.01
CA SER A 18 -7.82 2.28 -13.81
C SER A 18 -8.85 3.36 -14.19
N LEU A 19 -8.55 4.18 -15.21
CA LEU A 19 -9.48 5.18 -15.74
C LEU A 19 -10.80 4.56 -16.24
N SER A 20 -10.77 3.36 -16.82
CA SER A 20 -12.00 2.69 -17.29
C SER A 20 -12.79 1.99 -16.18
N LEU A 21 -12.18 1.77 -15.01
CA LEU A 21 -12.79 1.08 -13.88
C LEU A 21 -13.27 2.02 -12.77
N ASN A 22 -12.96 3.33 -12.84
CA ASN A 22 -13.23 4.33 -11.80
C ASN A 22 -12.89 3.83 -10.37
N ASN A 23 -11.83 3.03 -10.25
CA ASN A 23 -11.55 2.29 -9.04
C ASN A 23 -10.52 3.04 -8.17
N LEU A 24 -11.00 3.65 -7.09
CA LEU A 24 -10.18 4.38 -6.12
C LEU A 24 -9.22 3.49 -5.33
N GLU A 25 -9.38 2.17 -5.39
CA GLU A 25 -8.51 1.20 -4.70
C GLU A 25 -7.28 0.82 -5.52
N LEU A 26 -7.17 1.23 -6.79
CA LEU A 26 -5.98 1.01 -7.61
C LEU A 26 -5.36 2.35 -8.01
N LEU A 27 -4.21 2.64 -7.42
CA LEU A 27 -3.48 3.90 -7.56
C LEU A 27 -2.19 3.68 -8.36
N PRO A 28 -2.22 3.77 -9.69
CA PRO A 28 -1.00 3.81 -10.49
C PRO A 28 -0.30 5.16 -10.38
N TYR A 29 1.02 5.18 -10.56
CA TYR A 29 1.79 6.42 -10.69
C TYR A 29 1.13 7.40 -11.70
N PRO A 30 0.97 8.69 -11.37
CA PRO A 30 1.47 9.39 -10.17
C PRO A 30 0.50 9.42 -8.97
N LEU A 31 -0.66 8.76 -9.01
CA LEU A 31 -1.60 8.75 -7.86
C LEU A 31 -0.96 8.13 -6.61
N PHE A 32 -0.18 7.07 -6.83
CA PHE A 32 0.78 6.52 -5.87
C PHE A 32 2.19 6.99 -6.25
N TYR A 33 2.76 7.89 -5.47
CA TYR A 33 4.02 8.55 -5.78
C TYR A 33 5.19 7.90 -5.00
N ASP A 34 5.81 6.91 -5.64
CA ASP A 34 6.99 6.17 -5.18
C ASP A 34 8.20 6.42 -6.11
N ASN A 35 8.58 7.69 -6.29
CA ASN A 35 9.73 8.02 -7.12
C ASN A 35 11.05 7.86 -6.36
N LYS A 36 11.42 6.61 -6.01
CA LYS A 36 12.70 6.29 -5.35
C LYS A 36 13.90 6.76 -6.15
N LYS A 37 13.79 6.82 -7.49
CA LYS A 37 14.89 7.26 -8.35
C LYS A 37 15.36 8.67 -7.97
N LEU A 38 14.43 9.61 -7.71
CA LEU A 38 14.80 10.95 -7.26
C LEU A 38 15.51 10.93 -5.90
N LEU A 39 15.04 10.10 -4.97
CA LEU A 39 15.64 9.96 -3.64
C LEU A 39 17.08 9.43 -3.71
N LEU A 40 17.36 8.53 -4.65
CA LEU A 40 18.66 7.87 -4.80
C LEU A 40 19.65 8.62 -5.70
N THR A 41 19.21 9.63 -6.46
CA THR A 41 20.10 10.33 -7.41
C THR A 41 21.16 11.22 -6.76
N THR A 42 20.87 11.84 -5.61
CA THR A 42 21.83 12.70 -4.89
C THR A 42 21.54 12.68 -3.39
N ALA A 43 22.50 13.08 -2.55
CA ALA A 43 22.30 13.23 -1.11
C ALA A 43 21.14 14.20 -0.76
N ASN A 44 20.80 15.12 -1.67
CA ASN A 44 19.71 16.08 -1.55
C ASN A 44 18.50 15.72 -2.43
N GLY A 45 18.38 14.47 -2.87
CA GLY A 45 17.28 13.99 -3.71
C GLY A 45 15.90 14.26 -3.12
N TYR A 46 15.79 14.21 -1.78
CA TYR A 46 14.58 14.55 -1.05
C TYR A 46 14.07 15.98 -1.31
N ILE A 47 14.96 16.93 -1.61
CA ILE A 47 14.58 18.32 -1.93
C ILE A 47 13.76 18.34 -3.22
N TYR A 48 14.26 17.67 -4.26
CA TYR A 48 13.59 17.58 -5.55
C TYR A 48 12.29 16.78 -5.43
N TYR A 49 12.30 15.70 -4.64
CA TYR A 49 11.13 14.89 -4.35
C TYR A 49 9.99 15.72 -3.74
N PHE A 50 10.26 16.49 -2.67
CA PHE A 50 9.23 17.32 -2.04
C PHE A 50 8.75 18.46 -2.95
N LYS A 51 9.65 19.11 -3.69
CA LYS A 51 9.26 20.14 -4.67
C LYS A 51 8.34 19.56 -5.75
N GLU A 52 8.62 18.34 -6.22
CA GLU A 52 7.75 17.67 -7.18
C GLU A 52 6.40 17.26 -6.56
N LEU A 53 6.39 16.78 -5.31
CA LEU A 53 5.14 16.52 -4.59
C LEU A 53 4.26 17.77 -4.48
N VAL A 54 4.83 18.93 -4.14
CA VAL A 54 4.07 20.20 -4.09
C VAL A 54 3.49 20.54 -5.47
N ARG A 55 4.25 20.33 -6.54
CA ARG A 55 3.79 20.55 -7.92
C ARG A 55 2.64 19.61 -8.29
N LEU A 56 2.68 18.37 -7.82
CA LEU A 56 1.71 17.32 -8.12
C LEU A 56 0.62 17.13 -7.05
N ARG A 57 0.54 18.02 -6.05
CA ARG A 57 -0.31 17.84 -4.84
C ARG A 57 -1.79 17.59 -5.12
N ASN A 58 -2.31 18.17 -6.21
CA ASN A 58 -3.73 17.98 -6.60
C ASN A 58 -3.97 16.62 -7.29
N VAL A 59 -2.92 15.96 -7.74
CA VAL A 59 -2.95 14.68 -8.45
C VAL A 59 -2.61 13.54 -7.50
N VAL A 60 -1.48 13.61 -6.80
CA VAL A 60 -1.00 12.57 -5.89
C VAL A 60 -2.01 12.34 -4.76
N LYS A 61 -2.30 11.08 -4.44
CA LYS A 61 -3.19 10.70 -3.33
C LYS A 61 -2.41 10.06 -2.18
N ILE A 62 -1.42 9.24 -2.53
CA ILE A 62 -0.55 8.57 -1.58
C ILE A 62 0.89 8.71 -2.04
N ALA A 63 1.81 9.03 -1.14
CA ALA A 63 3.24 9.14 -1.42
C ALA A 63 4.07 8.40 -0.38
N LEU A 64 5.25 7.92 -0.76
CA LEU A 64 6.22 7.46 0.23
C LEU A 64 6.89 8.65 0.93
N TRP A 65 7.02 8.58 2.24
CA TRP A 65 7.92 9.47 2.94
C TRP A 65 9.37 9.08 2.63
N PRO A 66 10.26 10.03 2.31
CA PRO A 66 11.66 9.73 2.05
C PRO A 66 12.38 9.10 3.25
N ASP A 67 13.16 8.04 3.00
CA ASP A 67 13.92 7.34 4.04
C ASP A 67 14.86 8.30 4.81
N ASN A 68 14.89 8.17 6.14
CA ASN A 68 15.77 8.93 7.04
C ASN A 68 15.65 10.47 6.94
N ILE A 69 14.53 10.98 6.43
CA ILE A 69 14.24 12.41 6.43
C ILE A 69 13.34 12.75 7.62
N SER A 70 13.85 13.59 8.52
CA SER A 70 13.04 14.12 9.63
C SER A 70 12.09 15.21 9.14
N LEU A 71 11.02 15.43 9.90
CA LEU A 71 10.05 16.48 9.62
C LEU A 71 10.71 17.87 9.57
N GLY A 72 11.68 18.13 10.45
CA GLY A 72 12.46 19.38 10.45
C GLY A 72 13.27 19.60 9.17
N LYS A 73 13.81 18.54 8.54
CA LYS A 73 14.45 18.67 7.21
C LYS A 73 13.43 18.98 6.13
N ALA A 74 12.25 18.36 6.19
CA ALA A 74 11.19 18.58 5.21
C ALA A 74 10.67 20.04 5.24
N TYR A 75 10.48 20.63 6.43
CA TYR A 75 10.07 22.04 6.59
C TYR A 75 11.06 23.05 6.01
N LYS A 76 12.36 22.74 5.97
CA LYS A 76 13.37 23.62 5.35
C LYS A 76 13.25 23.68 3.83
N VAL A 77 12.57 22.71 3.23
CA VAL A 77 12.48 22.58 1.76
C VAL A 77 11.15 23.08 1.24
N VAL A 78 10.06 22.73 1.90
CA VAL A 78 8.70 23.05 1.46
C VAL A 78 7.80 23.43 2.63
N ASN A 79 6.78 24.23 2.35
CA ASN A 79 5.66 24.37 3.27
C ASN A 79 4.85 23.05 3.26
N ILE A 80 5.08 22.22 4.27
CA ILE A 80 4.49 20.89 4.39
C ILE A 80 2.95 20.93 4.42
N SER A 81 2.32 22.01 4.90
CA SER A 81 0.86 22.14 4.88
C SER A 81 0.25 22.06 3.47
N LEU A 82 1.02 22.41 2.43
CA LEU A 82 0.61 22.26 1.02
C LEU A 82 0.43 20.80 0.59
N LEU A 83 0.91 19.84 1.40
CA LEU A 83 0.80 18.41 1.12
C LEU A 83 -0.34 17.75 1.91
N GLY A 84 -1.14 18.51 2.69
CA GLY A 84 -2.11 17.96 3.65
C GLY A 84 -3.15 16.98 3.08
N ASP A 85 -3.46 17.08 1.79
CA ASP A 85 -4.38 16.17 1.11
C ASP A 85 -3.73 14.83 0.71
N ILE A 86 -2.41 14.71 0.79
CA ILE A 86 -1.66 13.50 0.48
C ILE A 86 -1.56 12.64 1.73
N ALA A 87 -1.87 11.34 1.63
CA ALA A 87 -1.52 10.39 2.66
C ALA A 87 -0.07 9.91 2.47
N PHE A 88 0.68 9.80 3.56
CA PHE A 88 2.05 9.32 3.51
C PHE A 88 2.17 7.88 3.98
N ILE A 89 3.03 7.12 3.32
CA ILE A 89 3.50 5.83 3.83
C ILE A 89 4.91 6.05 4.32
N VAL A 90 5.18 5.73 5.59
CA VAL A 90 6.53 5.81 6.14
C VAL A 90 7.17 4.43 6.08
N PRO A 91 8.21 4.20 5.26
CA PRO A 91 8.95 2.94 5.30
C PRO A 91 9.67 2.80 6.63
N VAL A 92 9.38 1.72 7.37
CA VAL A 92 10.01 1.44 8.66
C VAL A 92 11.11 0.39 8.43
N HIS A 93 12.36 0.78 8.61
CA HIS A 93 13.53 -0.10 8.54
C HIS A 93 13.98 -0.57 9.93
N SER A 94 13.72 0.23 10.97
CA SER A 94 13.82 -0.15 12.37
C SER A 94 12.63 0.37 13.16
N LEU A 95 12.24 -0.32 14.24
CA LEU A 95 11.06 0.04 15.04
C LEU A 95 11.21 1.43 15.70
N ASP A 96 12.44 1.91 15.91
CA ASP A 96 12.70 3.26 16.41
C ASP A 96 12.21 4.36 15.43
N GLN A 97 12.10 4.04 14.14
CA GLN A 97 11.56 4.96 13.13
C GLN A 97 10.04 5.13 13.22
N LEU A 98 9.35 4.49 14.17
CA LEU A 98 7.95 4.76 14.43
C LEU A 98 7.72 6.19 14.96
N GLU A 99 8.75 6.87 15.47
CA GLU A 99 8.65 8.27 15.91
C GLU A 99 8.19 9.21 14.79
N ILE A 100 8.76 9.12 13.59
CA ILE A 100 8.37 9.98 12.45
C ILE A 100 6.91 9.74 12.01
N VAL A 101 6.38 8.53 12.23
CA VAL A 101 4.95 8.24 11.97
C VAL A 101 4.07 9.07 12.90
N GLU A 102 4.42 9.12 14.19
CA GLU A 102 3.67 9.86 15.19
C GLU A 102 3.84 11.39 15.02
N GLU A 103 5.03 11.87 14.65
CA GLU A 103 5.27 13.27 14.30
C GLU A 103 4.36 13.75 13.16
N LEU A 104 4.26 12.96 12.08
CA LEU A 104 3.42 13.29 10.93
C LEU A 104 1.93 13.28 11.29
N LYS A 105 1.50 12.29 12.09
CA LYS A 105 0.11 12.25 12.60
C LYS A 105 -0.20 13.44 13.49
N ALA A 106 0.73 13.88 14.32
CA ALA A 106 0.54 15.01 15.24
C ALA A 106 0.26 16.34 14.52
N ILE A 107 0.70 16.48 13.27
CA ILE A 107 0.38 17.63 12.40
C ILE A 107 -0.74 17.31 11.39
N ASN A 108 -1.58 16.32 11.70
CA ASN A 108 -2.79 15.92 10.98
C ASN A 108 -2.58 15.27 9.59
N PHE A 109 -1.40 14.71 9.29
CA PHE A 109 -1.28 13.86 8.10
C PHE A 109 -1.99 12.52 8.30
N ARG A 110 -2.57 12.03 7.21
CA ARG A 110 -2.95 10.62 7.11
C ARG A 110 -1.69 9.81 6.84
N VAL A 111 -1.36 8.91 7.76
CA VAL A 111 -0.11 8.14 7.69
C VAL A 111 -0.40 6.65 7.73
N PHE A 112 0.26 5.90 6.85
CA PHE A 112 0.39 4.46 6.93
C PHE A 112 1.78 4.09 7.42
N THR A 113 1.86 3.15 8.36
CA THR A 113 3.13 2.55 8.76
C THR A 113 3.52 1.48 7.74
N GLY A 114 4.67 1.63 7.10
CA GLY A 114 5.12 0.80 5.99
C GLY A 114 6.00 -0.38 6.42
N TYR A 115 5.54 -1.60 6.13
CA TYR A 115 6.28 -2.85 6.33
C TYR A 115 6.99 -3.26 5.03
N ALA A 116 8.32 -3.40 5.06
CA ALA A 116 9.07 -3.90 3.91
C ALA A 116 8.91 -5.43 3.74
N SER A 117 8.46 -5.87 2.56
CA SER A 117 8.33 -7.29 2.21
C SER A 117 9.66 -8.03 2.36
N ASP A 118 10.71 -7.46 1.78
CA ASP A 118 12.05 -8.00 1.78
C ASP A 118 12.78 -7.66 3.09
N LYS A 119 13.16 -8.73 3.81
CA LYS A 119 13.84 -8.66 5.10
C LYS A 119 15.17 -7.89 5.04
N ARG A 120 15.81 -7.75 3.87
CA ARG A 120 17.05 -6.96 3.73
C ARG A 120 16.85 -5.48 4.05
N TYR A 121 15.62 -4.99 4.00
CA TYR A 121 15.29 -3.59 4.29
C TYR A 121 14.68 -3.39 5.69
N ARG A 122 14.76 -4.37 6.59
CA ARG A 122 14.26 -4.21 7.98
C ARG A 122 15.04 -5.07 8.96
N ASN A 123 15.14 -4.63 10.22
CA ASN A 123 15.82 -5.37 11.29
C ASN A 123 14.88 -6.03 12.31
N TYR A 124 13.59 -6.11 12.00
CA TYR A 124 12.54 -6.68 12.84
C TYR A 124 11.69 -7.67 12.04
N GLU A 125 10.92 -8.53 12.70
CA GLU A 125 9.97 -9.47 12.08
C GLU A 125 8.55 -8.90 11.98
N LEU A 126 7.72 -9.48 11.10
CA LEU A 126 6.32 -9.06 10.92
C LEU A 126 5.55 -9.02 12.25
N ARG A 127 5.73 -10.03 13.11
CA ARG A 127 5.02 -10.09 14.40
C ARG A 127 5.38 -8.90 15.28
N GLU A 128 6.64 -8.48 15.29
CA GLU A 128 7.10 -7.33 16.06
C GLU A 128 6.53 -6.04 15.47
N PHE A 129 6.60 -5.90 14.15
CA PHE A 129 5.99 -4.78 13.44
C PHE A 129 4.50 -4.61 13.75
N LEU A 130 3.72 -5.70 13.68
CA LEU A 130 2.28 -5.67 13.95
C LEU A 130 1.96 -5.34 15.42
N ARG A 131 2.85 -5.66 16.34
CA ARG A 131 2.69 -5.37 17.77
C ARG A 131 2.97 -3.90 18.08
N GLU A 132 4.03 -3.34 17.51
CA GLU A 132 4.47 -1.96 17.80
C GLU A 132 3.73 -0.91 16.95
N SER A 133 3.34 -1.26 15.72
CA SER A 133 2.71 -0.31 14.79
C SER A 133 1.24 -0.05 15.16
N LYS A 134 0.88 1.24 15.23
CA LYS A 134 -0.49 1.68 15.51
C LYS A 134 -1.13 2.33 14.29
N GLY A 135 -2.36 1.92 14.00
CA GLY A 135 -3.18 2.51 12.94
C GLY A 135 -3.05 1.80 11.58
N PRO A 136 -3.32 2.51 10.47
CA PRO A 136 -3.29 1.93 9.13
C PRO A 136 -1.91 1.42 8.74
N LEU A 137 -1.86 0.22 8.18
CA LEU A 137 -0.62 -0.44 7.77
C LEU A 137 -0.52 -0.50 6.24
N TRP A 138 0.71 -0.38 5.73
CA TRP A 138 1.01 -0.53 4.30
C TRP A 138 2.07 -1.62 4.06
N TYR A 139 1.80 -2.55 3.15
CA TYR A 139 2.74 -3.61 2.80
C TYR A 139 3.54 -3.22 1.57
N LEU A 140 4.84 -2.95 1.74
CA LEU A 140 5.71 -2.40 0.71
C LEU A 140 6.32 -3.49 -0.17
N GLY A 141 6.29 -3.31 -1.50
CA GLY A 141 7.06 -4.13 -2.44
C GLY A 141 6.56 -5.57 -2.63
N VAL A 142 5.25 -5.77 -2.66
CA VAL A 142 4.65 -7.11 -2.86
C VAL A 142 4.97 -7.64 -4.26
N SER A 143 5.63 -8.79 -4.31
CA SER A 143 6.10 -9.41 -5.56
C SER A 143 5.54 -10.80 -5.80
N THR A 144 4.88 -11.40 -4.81
CA THR A 144 4.36 -12.76 -4.85
C THR A 144 2.92 -12.85 -4.37
N LYS A 145 2.20 -13.90 -4.78
CA LYS A 145 0.86 -14.20 -4.26
C LYS A 145 0.88 -14.50 -2.76
N ARG A 146 1.97 -15.08 -2.25
CA ARG A 146 2.15 -15.35 -0.82
C ARG A 146 2.17 -14.06 0.00
N GLU A 147 2.86 -13.04 -0.47
CA GLU A 147 2.89 -11.73 0.20
C GLU A 147 1.52 -11.02 0.10
N LEU A 148 0.80 -11.13 -1.03
CA LEU A 148 -0.60 -10.66 -1.11
C LEU A 148 -1.49 -11.33 -0.06
N LEU A 149 -1.35 -12.66 0.10
CA LEU A 149 -2.05 -13.45 1.12
C LEU A 149 -1.69 -12.99 2.54
N GLU A 150 -0.41 -12.73 2.80
CA GLU A 150 0.09 -12.23 4.08
C GLU A 150 -0.50 -10.85 4.40
N ALA A 151 -0.44 -9.91 3.45
CA ALA A 151 -1.02 -8.58 3.60
C ALA A 151 -2.53 -8.63 3.88
N LYS A 152 -3.28 -9.50 3.17
CA LYS A 152 -4.72 -9.70 3.42
C LYS A 152 -4.98 -10.32 4.79
N ARG A 153 -4.25 -11.37 5.16
CA ARG A 153 -4.41 -12.08 6.45
C ARG A 153 -4.18 -11.16 7.64
N HIS A 154 -3.21 -10.27 7.54
CA HIS A 154 -2.85 -9.32 8.60
C HIS A 154 -3.56 -7.97 8.45
N CYS A 155 -4.62 -7.91 7.63
CA CYS A 155 -5.50 -6.75 7.50
C CYS A 155 -4.79 -5.43 7.17
N PHE A 156 -3.75 -5.49 6.33
CA PHE A 156 -3.10 -4.27 5.84
C PHE A 156 -4.12 -3.38 5.11
N SER A 157 -4.06 -2.07 5.34
CA SER A 157 -4.99 -1.11 4.74
C SER A 157 -4.66 -0.87 3.26
N GLY A 158 -3.37 -0.96 2.92
CA GLY A 158 -2.90 -0.93 1.55
C GLY A 158 -1.60 -1.68 1.34
N LEU A 159 -1.20 -1.77 0.08
CA LEU A 159 0.06 -2.37 -0.35
C LEU A 159 0.49 -1.76 -1.68
N ASP A 160 1.76 -1.86 -2.03
CA ASP A 160 2.21 -1.64 -3.41
C ASP A 160 2.74 -2.92 -4.02
N ILE A 161 2.48 -3.06 -5.31
CA ILE A 161 2.84 -4.26 -6.07
C ILE A 161 3.97 -3.99 -7.04
N THR A 162 4.82 -4.99 -7.22
CA THR A 162 5.77 -5.05 -8.32
C THR A 162 5.15 -5.75 -9.53
N GLY A 163 5.80 -5.63 -10.69
CA GLY A 163 5.37 -6.36 -11.88
C GLY A 163 5.40 -7.88 -11.76
N TYR A 164 6.10 -8.44 -10.77
CA TYR A 164 6.18 -9.88 -10.60
C TYR A 164 4.85 -10.49 -10.16
N VAL A 165 4.04 -9.75 -9.40
CA VAL A 165 2.76 -10.26 -8.91
C VAL A 165 1.72 -10.43 -10.02
N VAL A 166 1.81 -9.59 -11.07
CA VAL A 166 0.88 -9.58 -12.22
C VAL A 166 1.30 -10.54 -13.34
N GLY A 167 2.39 -11.30 -13.15
CA GLY A 167 2.84 -12.35 -14.05
C GLY A 167 4.00 -11.96 -14.98
N THR A 168 4.13 -12.72 -16.06
CA THR A 168 5.28 -12.63 -17.00
C THR A 168 5.28 -11.32 -17.79
N ASN A 169 6.41 -11.02 -18.43
CA ASN A 169 6.52 -9.84 -19.29
C ASN A 169 5.49 -9.83 -20.43
N GLU A 170 5.17 -10.99 -20.98
CA GLU A 170 4.15 -11.16 -22.02
C GLU A 170 2.76 -10.75 -21.52
N ILE A 171 2.38 -11.18 -20.32
CA ILE A 171 1.12 -10.78 -19.68
C ILE A 171 1.10 -9.26 -19.48
N ARG A 172 2.20 -8.68 -18.97
CA ARG A 172 2.30 -7.24 -18.70
C ARG A 172 2.20 -6.37 -19.96
N LYS A 173 2.60 -6.89 -21.12
CA LYS A 173 2.49 -6.19 -22.41
C LYS A 173 1.15 -6.37 -23.10
N ASN A 174 0.35 -7.38 -22.74
CA ASN A 174 -0.98 -7.61 -23.29
C ASN A 174 -2.05 -6.93 -22.40
N PRO A 175 -2.71 -5.85 -22.86
CA PRO A 175 -3.64 -5.08 -22.03
C PRO A 175 -4.84 -5.89 -21.51
N GLU A 176 -5.38 -6.80 -22.32
CA GLU A 176 -6.55 -7.61 -21.94
C GLU A 176 -6.19 -8.64 -20.87
N LYS A 177 -5.07 -9.36 -21.05
CA LYS A 177 -4.57 -10.32 -20.07
C LYS A 177 -4.21 -9.62 -18.76
N LEU A 178 -3.52 -8.48 -18.84
CA LEU A 178 -3.18 -7.67 -17.66
C LEU A 178 -4.45 -7.19 -16.93
N ASN A 179 -5.44 -6.68 -17.66
CA ASN A 179 -6.71 -6.24 -17.07
C ASN A 179 -7.41 -7.38 -16.33
N ARG A 180 -7.48 -8.57 -16.93
CA ARG A 180 -8.06 -9.75 -16.28
C ARG A 180 -7.33 -10.10 -14.98
N VAL A 181 -5.99 -10.18 -15.01
CA VAL A 181 -5.17 -10.49 -13.82
C VAL A 181 -5.35 -9.43 -12.72
N ILE A 182 -5.38 -8.15 -13.07
CA ILE A 182 -5.60 -7.07 -12.11
C ILE A 182 -7.00 -7.16 -11.50
N LYS A 183 -8.04 -7.39 -12.32
CA LYS A 183 -9.41 -7.57 -11.82
C LYS A 183 -9.52 -8.76 -10.87
N GLU A 184 -8.96 -9.91 -11.23
CA GLU A 184 -8.94 -11.10 -10.38
C GLU A 184 -8.24 -10.83 -9.04
N MET A 185 -7.07 -10.16 -9.09
CA MET A 185 -6.32 -9.77 -7.89
C MET A 185 -7.12 -8.82 -7.00
N LEU A 186 -7.72 -7.77 -7.56
CA LEU A 186 -8.52 -6.80 -6.79
C LEU A 186 -9.76 -7.44 -6.19
N THR A 187 -10.49 -8.25 -6.96
CA THR A 187 -11.63 -9.04 -6.45
C THR A 187 -11.19 -9.92 -5.29
N TYR A 188 -10.04 -10.59 -5.40
CA TYR A 188 -9.50 -11.38 -4.31
C TYR A 188 -9.17 -10.54 -3.06
N LEU A 189 -8.56 -9.37 -3.23
CA LEU A 189 -8.21 -8.48 -2.11
C LEU A 189 -9.45 -7.86 -1.44
N ASN A 190 -10.51 -7.61 -2.22
CA ASN A 190 -11.75 -6.99 -1.74
C ASN A 190 -12.82 -7.98 -1.30
N ALA A 191 -12.68 -9.26 -1.66
CA ALA A 191 -13.55 -10.32 -1.16
C ALA A 191 -13.44 -10.36 0.37
N GLN A 192 -14.39 -9.71 1.04
CA GLN A 192 -14.68 -9.81 2.47
C GLN A 192 -15.20 -11.23 2.73
N GLY A 193 -14.30 -12.20 2.66
CA GLY A 193 -14.52 -13.49 3.27
C GLY A 193 -14.36 -13.31 4.77
N ARG A 194 -15.46 -12.96 5.46
CA ARG A 194 -15.67 -13.40 6.83
C ARG A 194 -15.36 -14.89 6.81
N GLN A 195 -14.24 -15.31 7.39
CA GLN A 195 -13.99 -16.73 7.56
C GLN A 195 -15.08 -17.21 8.52
N THR A 196 -16.17 -17.75 7.98
CA THR A 196 -17.21 -18.42 8.77
C THR A 196 -16.49 -19.53 9.52
N ARG A 197 -16.54 -19.48 10.85
CA ARG A 197 -15.93 -20.53 11.69
C ARG A 197 -16.62 -21.85 11.33
N ILE A 198 -15.90 -22.97 11.34
CA ILE A 198 -16.49 -24.32 11.13
C ILE A 198 -17.73 -24.55 12.02
N THR A 199 -17.77 -23.92 13.19
CA THR A 199 -18.91 -23.96 14.11
C THR A 199 -20.22 -23.43 13.52
N GLU A 200 -20.18 -22.53 12.54
CA GLU A 200 -21.36 -21.99 11.86
C GLU A 200 -21.92 -22.95 10.79
N PHE A 201 -21.13 -23.94 10.33
CA PHE A 201 -21.63 -25.01 9.46
C PHE A 201 -22.26 -26.16 10.26
N LEU A 202 -21.84 -26.36 11.52
CA LEU A 202 -22.33 -27.45 12.36
C LEU A 202 -23.67 -27.13 13.05
N SER A 203 -24.07 -25.85 13.13
CA SER A 203 -25.35 -25.43 13.71
C SER A 203 -26.55 -25.60 12.76
N VAL A 204 -26.33 -25.91 11.48
CA VAL A 204 -27.40 -26.05 10.46
C VAL A 204 -27.96 -27.48 10.38
N ASN A 205 -27.31 -28.47 11.01
CA ASN A 205 -27.73 -29.87 11.01
C ASN A 205 -28.31 -30.34 12.36
N SER A 206 -29.13 -29.53 13.01
CA SER A 206 -30.04 -30.05 14.04
C SER A 206 -31.39 -30.34 13.39
N PRO A 207 -31.82 -31.60 13.26
CA PRO A 207 -33.11 -31.91 12.66
C PRO A 207 -34.25 -31.34 13.51
N VAL A 208 -35.19 -30.75 12.77
CA VAL A 208 -36.53 -30.36 13.22
C VAL A 208 -37.17 -31.53 13.97
N ASN A 209 -37.40 -31.37 15.27
CA ASN A 209 -38.36 -32.22 15.97
C ASN A 209 -39.77 -31.75 15.58
N VAL A 210 -40.37 -32.47 14.65
CA VAL A 210 -41.79 -32.44 14.30
C VAL A 210 -42.59 -33.12 15.41
N VAL A 211 -43.41 -32.32 16.11
CA VAL A 211 -44.80 -32.55 16.59
C VAL A 211 -45.20 -33.97 17.06
N THR A 212 -45.65 -34.19 18.30
CA THR A 212 -47.07 -34.22 18.81
C THR A 212 -46.99 -34.92 20.19
N ARG A 213 -47.79 -34.66 21.24
CA ARG A 213 -49.22 -34.36 21.41
C ARG A 213 -49.42 -33.40 22.58
#